data_AF-A0AAU5Z3J9-F1
#
_entry.id   AF-A0AAU5Z3J9-F1
#
_cell.length_a   1.000
_cell.length_b   1.000
_cell.length_c   1.000
_cell.angle_alpha   90.00
_cell.angle_beta   90.00
_cell.angle_gamma   90.00
#
_symmetry.space_group_name_H-M   'P 1'
#
loop_
_entity.id
_entity.type
_entity.pdbx_description
1 polymer ?
#
loop_
_entity_poly.entity_id
_entity_poly.type
_entity_poly.pdbx_seq_one_letter_code
_entity_poly.pdbx_strand_id
1 'polypeptide(L)'
;MLAVSSDNPLVEDAFAWARKRALDWVQTDAGPGNLPSYWAGYPSRPMFYSRDVCHQATGAHLLGLDAENFAMFRYFARSATPARKWFPIWAFHFDGRIAALDYHHNEHFVREIPAVFDLSFRALEQYDWTGDRRWLDDPDLAAYYRHSVGEFIEAHDADGDGVPEAGGTGDIFLGTATYNEREAPLIVAGDGMALQYAVLRKLGRDAEAERIQATYLNDWWNGDQFARGRTKDGFDYGWGLESHDLVPLFGLSGTGERNERLLDYIEARMESHPPLNIESFSYLPAVFFKHGRDESAWRWTKHLIDSRDDYPEISFTVVEHLVAGLLGLRPDAASATLTIESHLPAAIGRLTADHVRVGGWDLRISQEGRHATEVTVHSGPGPLTVTVGPGSTNRILEPGRTARVSTQPKDPS
;
A
#
# COMPACT_ATOMS: atom_id res chain seq x y z
N MET A 1 12.80 8.73 18.33
CA MET A 1 13.13 8.24 16.98
C MET A 1 12.75 6.77 16.94
N LEU A 2 12.08 6.31 15.88
CA LEU A 2 11.58 4.94 15.78
C LEU A 2 12.68 3.92 16.07
N ALA A 3 12.41 3.00 16.98
CA ALA A 3 13.31 1.92 17.39
C ALA A 3 12.55 0.59 17.41
N VAL A 4 13.24 -0.49 17.05
CA VAL A 4 12.70 -1.85 17.07
C VAL A 4 13.65 -2.74 17.86
N SER A 5 13.09 -3.57 18.74
CA SER A 5 13.81 -4.63 19.45
C SER A 5 13.05 -5.94 19.42
N SER A 6 13.73 -7.07 19.30
CA SER A 6 13.11 -8.39 19.18
C SER A 6 13.97 -9.48 19.85
N ASP A 7 13.36 -10.62 20.17
CA ASP A 7 14.12 -11.84 20.47
C ASP A 7 14.72 -12.50 19.21
N ASN A 8 14.35 -12.02 18.02
CA ASN A 8 14.91 -12.44 16.75
C ASN A 8 15.95 -11.42 16.24
N PRO A 9 17.25 -11.75 16.20
CA PRO A 9 18.30 -10.81 15.80
C PRO A 9 18.21 -10.38 14.32
N LEU A 10 17.57 -11.18 13.45
CA LEU A 10 17.35 -10.81 12.06
C LEU A 10 16.46 -9.57 11.96
N VAL A 11 15.45 -9.44 12.84
CA VAL A 11 14.53 -8.29 12.86
C VAL A 11 15.27 -7.01 13.19
N GLU A 12 16.12 -7.03 14.22
CA GLU A 12 16.87 -5.85 14.66
C GLU A 12 17.89 -5.40 13.59
N ASP A 13 18.63 -6.34 13.01
CA ASP A 13 19.60 -6.07 11.94
C ASP A 13 18.92 -5.55 10.66
N ALA A 14 17.81 -6.19 10.26
CA ALA A 14 17.03 -5.78 9.11
C ALA A 14 16.46 -4.38 9.28
N PHE A 15 15.86 -4.08 10.44
CA PHE A 15 15.32 -2.75 10.71
C PHE A 15 16.41 -1.68 10.70
N ALA A 16 17.57 -1.94 11.32
CA ALA A 16 18.68 -0.99 11.36
C ALA A 16 19.18 -0.64 9.95
N TRP A 17 19.35 -1.64 9.09
CA TRP A 17 19.71 -1.44 7.68
C TRP A 17 18.61 -0.70 6.91
N ALA A 18 17.37 -1.18 6.96
CA ALA A 18 16.26 -0.65 6.17
C ALA A 18 16.00 0.82 6.52
N ARG A 19 15.97 1.13 7.81
CA ARG A 19 15.85 2.51 8.31
C ARG A 19 16.98 3.39 7.80
N LYS A 20 18.24 2.94 7.88
CA LYS A 20 19.37 3.73 7.38
C LYS A 20 19.24 3.94 5.86
N ARG A 21 18.97 2.87 5.12
CA ARG A 21 18.92 2.88 3.65
C ARG A 21 17.78 3.76 3.14
N ALA A 22 16.60 3.68 3.73
CA ALA A 22 15.46 4.53 3.41
C ALA A 22 15.79 6.02 3.61
N LEU A 23 16.45 6.37 4.72
CA LEU A 23 16.86 7.74 5.00
C LEU A 23 17.98 8.24 4.07
N ASP A 24 18.85 7.37 3.57
CA ASP A 24 19.87 7.73 2.57
C ASP A 24 19.22 8.15 1.22
N TRP A 25 17.96 7.79 0.97
CA TRP A 25 17.22 8.18 -0.24
C TRP A 25 16.57 9.56 -0.19
N VAL A 26 16.50 10.20 0.98
CA VAL A 26 15.87 11.51 1.15
C VAL A 26 16.61 12.56 0.33
N GLN A 27 15.85 13.33 -0.46
CA GLN A 27 16.36 14.38 -1.35
C GLN A 27 15.98 15.79 -0.89
N THR A 28 15.17 15.91 0.15
CA THR A 28 14.90 17.17 0.85
C THR A 28 16.22 17.84 1.23
N ASP A 29 16.44 19.06 0.76
CA ASP A 29 17.65 19.86 0.97
C ASP A 29 18.98 19.24 0.48
N ALA A 30 18.95 18.10 -0.22
CA ALA A 30 20.14 17.48 -0.80
C ALA A 30 20.72 18.26 -2.00
N GLY A 31 19.90 19.10 -2.62
CA GLY A 31 20.28 19.97 -3.73
C GLY A 31 19.42 21.24 -3.79
N PRO A 32 19.95 22.37 -4.31
CA PRO A 32 19.19 23.60 -4.43
C PRO A 32 17.93 23.42 -5.29
N GLY A 33 16.77 23.80 -4.74
CA GLY A 33 15.50 23.73 -5.45
C GLY A 33 14.82 22.36 -5.42
N ASN A 34 15.40 21.36 -4.74
CA ASN A 34 14.70 20.11 -4.47
C ASN A 34 13.45 20.37 -3.64
N LEU A 35 12.37 19.70 -4.03
CA LEU A 35 11.16 19.55 -3.24
C LEU A 35 11.43 18.63 -2.04
N PRO A 36 10.65 18.74 -0.95
CA PRO A 36 10.57 17.68 0.03
C PRO A 36 10.20 16.37 -0.68
N SER A 37 11.15 15.45 -0.77
CA SER A 37 11.01 14.22 -1.54
C SER A 37 12.07 13.21 -1.13
N TYR A 38 11.86 11.97 -1.57
CA TYR A 38 12.86 10.91 -1.52
C TYR A 38 12.88 10.19 -2.88
N TRP A 39 13.95 9.44 -3.11
CA TRP A 39 14.10 8.63 -4.31
C TRP A 39 13.05 7.52 -4.33
N ALA A 40 12.20 7.49 -5.36
CA ALA A 40 11.15 6.49 -5.49
C ALA A 40 11.16 5.95 -6.93
N GLY A 41 12.03 4.99 -7.19
CA GLY A 41 12.28 4.42 -8.51
C GLY A 41 13.72 3.95 -8.67
N TYR A 42 14.15 3.60 -9.88
CA TYR A 42 15.51 3.12 -10.13
C TYR A 42 16.61 4.04 -9.56
N PRO A 43 17.65 3.50 -8.88
CA PRO A 43 18.76 4.29 -8.33
C PRO A 43 19.55 5.13 -9.35
N SER A 44 19.45 4.80 -10.64
CA SER A 44 20.08 5.53 -11.74
C SER A 44 19.26 6.71 -12.26
N ARG A 45 18.01 6.85 -11.79
CA ARG A 45 17.04 7.84 -12.27
C ARG A 45 16.70 8.83 -11.16
N PRO A 46 17.25 10.07 -11.16
CA PRO A 46 17.05 11.05 -10.10
C PRO A 46 15.64 11.67 -10.18
N MET A 47 14.66 10.88 -9.75
CA MET A 47 13.23 11.17 -9.82
C MET A 47 12.44 10.34 -8.82
N PHE A 48 11.17 10.66 -8.69
CA PHE A 48 10.18 9.87 -7.96
C PHE A 48 9.00 9.52 -8.87
N TYR A 49 8.61 8.25 -8.85
CA TYR A 49 7.57 7.62 -9.66
C TYR A 49 6.28 7.47 -8.86
N SER A 50 5.12 7.61 -9.52
CA SER A 50 3.81 7.59 -8.84
C SER A 50 3.54 6.27 -8.11
N ARG A 51 3.88 5.14 -8.75
CA ARG A 51 3.72 3.79 -8.19
C ARG A 51 4.60 3.62 -6.94
N ASP A 52 5.89 3.89 -7.08
CA ASP A 52 6.87 3.74 -6.01
C ASP A 52 6.56 4.61 -4.79
N VAL A 53 6.10 5.85 -4.99
CA VAL A 53 5.70 6.73 -3.86
C VAL A 53 4.54 6.11 -3.09
N CYS A 54 3.54 5.53 -3.77
CA CYS A 54 2.43 4.82 -3.13
C CYS A 54 2.91 3.70 -2.21
N HIS A 55 3.89 2.92 -2.65
CA HIS A 55 4.34 1.71 -1.95
C HIS A 55 5.40 2.00 -0.88
N GLN A 56 6.01 3.18 -0.92
CA GLN A 56 6.96 3.65 0.09
C GLN A 56 6.30 4.43 1.23
N ALA A 57 5.08 4.95 1.02
CA ALA A 57 4.49 5.99 1.85
C ALA A 57 4.34 5.62 3.33
N THR A 58 3.88 4.41 3.66
CA THR A 58 3.72 3.98 5.07
C THR A 58 5.07 3.80 5.76
N GLY A 59 6.03 3.17 5.09
CA GLY A 59 7.42 3.10 5.59
C GLY A 59 8.02 4.49 5.81
N ALA A 60 7.77 5.43 4.89
CA ALA A 60 8.23 6.81 4.98
C ALA A 60 7.58 7.56 6.16
N HIS A 61 6.27 7.38 6.37
CA HIS A 61 5.55 7.93 7.54
C HIS A 61 6.18 7.46 8.86
N LEU A 62 6.43 6.15 8.99
CA LEU A 62 7.05 5.57 10.19
C LEU A 62 8.46 6.15 10.46
N LEU A 63 9.15 6.62 9.42
CA LEU A 63 10.44 7.29 9.52
C LEU A 63 10.36 8.81 9.73
N GLY A 64 9.15 9.38 9.77
CA GLY A 64 8.91 10.80 9.99
C GLY A 64 8.99 11.66 8.72
N LEU A 65 8.76 11.07 7.54
CA LEU A 65 8.87 11.72 6.23
C LEU A 65 7.50 12.19 5.69
N ASP A 66 6.62 12.64 6.59
CA ASP A 66 5.26 13.08 6.24
C ASP A 66 5.25 14.30 5.30
N ALA A 67 6.25 15.18 5.42
CA ALA A 67 6.38 16.36 4.58
C ALA A 67 6.74 15.97 3.13
N GLU A 68 7.64 14.99 2.96
CA GLU A 68 8.03 14.40 1.69
C GLU A 68 6.85 13.68 1.04
N ASN A 69 6.16 12.82 1.79
CA ASN A 69 4.93 12.16 1.32
C ASN A 69 3.94 13.20 0.81
N PHE A 70 3.56 14.17 1.65
CA PHE A 70 2.58 15.18 1.30
C PHE A 70 2.96 15.96 0.04
N ALA A 71 4.22 16.38 -0.08
CA ALA A 71 4.70 17.12 -1.24
C ALA A 71 4.63 16.30 -2.54
N MET A 72 5.06 15.03 -2.51
CA MET A 72 5.06 14.17 -3.70
C MET A 72 3.64 13.79 -4.15
N PHE A 73 2.78 13.36 -3.23
CA PHE A 73 1.37 13.05 -3.56
C PHE A 73 0.65 14.27 -4.14
N ARG A 74 0.86 15.46 -3.56
CA ARG A 74 0.29 16.70 -4.08
C ARG A 74 0.77 17.03 -5.50
N TYR A 75 2.04 16.76 -5.81
CA TYR A 75 2.59 16.96 -7.16
C TYR A 75 1.90 16.07 -8.20
N PHE A 76 1.68 14.79 -7.87
CA PHE A 76 0.94 13.88 -8.73
C PHE A 76 -0.52 14.29 -8.89
N ALA A 77 -1.21 14.60 -7.79
CA ALA A 77 -2.61 15.04 -7.79
C ALA A 77 -2.85 16.25 -8.71
N ARG A 78 -2.03 17.30 -8.57
CA ARG A 78 -2.10 18.51 -9.42
C ARG A 78 -1.83 18.23 -10.90
N SER A 79 -1.15 17.14 -11.22
CA SER A 79 -0.81 16.79 -12.59
C SER A 79 -1.94 16.07 -13.34
N ALA A 80 -2.96 15.57 -12.65
CA ALA A 80 -4.14 15.05 -13.30
C ALA A 80 -5.04 16.19 -13.77
N THR A 81 -5.20 16.35 -15.08
CA THR A 81 -5.93 17.48 -15.69
C THR A 81 -6.81 17.01 -16.85
N PRO A 82 -7.81 17.80 -17.30
CA PRO A 82 -8.64 17.44 -18.44
C PRO A 82 -7.84 17.12 -19.71
N ALA A 83 -6.76 17.86 -19.96
CA ALA A 83 -5.90 17.64 -21.13
C ALA A 83 -5.21 16.27 -21.15
N ARG A 84 -5.04 15.63 -19.99
CA ARG A 84 -4.47 14.29 -19.80
C ARG A 84 -5.54 13.25 -19.48
N LYS A 85 -6.82 13.59 -19.69
CA LYS A 85 -7.97 12.77 -19.31
C LYS A 85 -7.87 12.27 -17.87
N TRP A 86 -7.44 13.15 -16.97
CA TRP A 86 -7.29 12.92 -15.53
C TRP A 86 -6.30 11.83 -15.11
N PHE A 87 -5.45 11.34 -16.00
CA PHE A 87 -4.26 10.59 -15.58
C PHE A 87 -3.24 11.53 -14.92
N PRO A 88 -2.61 11.12 -13.81
CA PRO A 88 -1.43 11.79 -13.27
C PRO A 88 -0.21 11.52 -14.14
N ILE A 89 0.81 12.38 -14.01
CA ILE A 89 2.13 12.15 -14.60
C ILE A 89 2.82 10.99 -13.86
N TRP A 90 3.53 10.15 -14.61
CA TRP A 90 4.23 8.99 -14.06
C TRP A 90 5.40 9.34 -13.13
N ALA A 91 6.20 10.34 -13.49
CA ALA A 91 7.40 10.69 -12.71
C ALA A 91 7.80 12.17 -12.78
N PHE A 92 8.41 12.63 -11.70
CA PHE A 92 8.99 13.97 -11.57
C PHE A 92 10.43 13.89 -11.08
N HIS A 93 11.29 14.77 -11.59
CA HIS A 93 12.57 15.05 -10.96
C HIS A 93 12.37 15.67 -9.58
N PHE A 94 13.41 15.63 -8.73
CA PHE A 94 13.36 16.20 -7.38
C PHE A 94 13.09 17.70 -7.35
N ASP A 95 13.35 18.44 -8.43
CA ASP A 95 13.00 19.87 -8.56
C ASP A 95 11.56 20.11 -9.05
N GLY A 96 10.77 19.05 -9.24
CA GLY A 96 9.38 19.11 -9.68
C GLY A 96 9.17 19.21 -11.19
N ARG A 97 10.21 19.17 -12.01
CA ARG A 97 10.04 19.06 -13.47
C ARG A 97 9.53 17.67 -13.83
N ILE A 98 8.60 17.59 -14.79
CA ILE A 98 8.15 16.33 -15.37
C ILE A 98 9.34 15.59 -15.98
N ALA A 99 9.47 14.29 -15.70
CA ALA A 99 10.51 13.47 -16.30
C ALA A 99 10.22 13.24 -17.79
N ALA A 100 11.03 13.83 -18.68
CA ALA A 100 10.85 13.73 -20.13
C ALA A 100 11.03 12.30 -20.68
N LEU A 101 11.66 11.42 -19.90
CA LEU A 101 11.77 9.98 -20.22
C LEU A 101 10.39 9.34 -20.39
N ASP A 102 9.44 9.74 -19.54
CA ASP A 102 8.12 9.11 -19.41
C ASP A 102 6.99 10.03 -19.93
N TYR A 103 7.33 11.19 -20.49
CA TYR A 103 6.37 12.18 -20.99
C TYR A 103 6.88 12.89 -22.26
N HIS A 104 6.13 12.75 -23.36
CA HIS A 104 6.41 13.49 -24.61
C HIS A 104 5.40 14.62 -24.83
N HIS A 105 4.10 14.32 -24.67
CA HIS A 105 3.01 15.29 -24.66
C HIS A 105 1.75 14.66 -24.04
N ASN A 106 0.67 15.44 -23.88
CA ASN A 106 -0.57 15.02 -23.19
C ASN A 106 -1.34 13.83 -23.79
N GLU A 107 -0.93 13.32 -24.94
CA GLU A 107 -1.54 12.13 -25.57
C GLU A 107 -0.58 10.93 -25.59
N HIS A 108 0.70 11.16 -25.29
CA HIS A 108 1.78 10.17 -25.34
C HIS A 108 2.72 10.34 -24.14
N PHE A 109 2.42 9.61 -23.08
CA PHE A 109 3.14 9.58 -21.82
C PHE A 109 2.78 8.30 -21.07
N VAL A 110 3.71 7.78 -20.27
CA VAL A 110 3.51 6.61 -19.43
C VAL A 110 2.32 6.85 -18.51
N ARG A 111 1.34 5.95 -18.54
CA ARG A 111 0.14 6.03 -17.69
C ARG A 111 -0.48 4.67 -17.52
N GLU A 112 -0.98 4.41 -16.33
CA GLU A 112 -1.57 3.13 -15.97
C GLU A 112 -2.81 3.41 -15.13
N ILE A 113 -3.92 2.72 -15.44
CA ILE A 113 -5.19 2.88 -14.71
C ILE A 113 -5.03 2.72 -13.18
N PRO A 114 -4.34 1.69 -12.65
CA PRO A 114 -4.21 1.53 -11.20
C PRO A 114 -3.55 2.72 -10.51
N ALA A 115 -2.60 3.42 -11.15
CA ALA A 115 -1.94 4.60 -10.58
C ALA A 115 -2.92 5.69 -10.16
N VAL A 116 -4.03 5.83 -10.89
CA VAL A 116 -5.04 6.84 -10.60
C VAL A 116 -5.68 6.61 -9.24
N PHE A 117 -6.03 5.37 -8.97
CA PHE A 117 -6.73 4.96 -7.76
C PHE A 117 -5.77 4.71 -6.58
N ASP A 118 -4.57 4.20 -6.83
CA ASP A 118 -3.54 3.95 -5.81
C ASP A 118 -3.07 5.24 -5.16
N LEU A 119 -2.79 6.28 -5.95
CA LEU A 119 -2.43 7.60 -5.42
C LEU A 119 -3.52 8.16 -4.51
N SER A 120 -4.79 8.01 -4.89
CA SER A 120 -5.92 8.44 -4.07
C SER A 120 -6.03 7.61 -2.79
N PHE A 121 -5.97 6.28 -2.89
CA PHE A 121 -6.07 5.39 -1.75
C PHE A 121 -4.94 5.63 -0.74
N ARG A 122 -3.69 5.69 -1.20
CA ARG A 122 -2.52 5.87 -0.33
C ARG A 122 -2.44 7.27 0.28
N ALA A 123 -2.87 8.32 -0.42
CA ALA A 123 -3.00 9.64 0.18
C ALA A 123 -4.06 9.68 1.30
N LEU A 124 -5.19 8.98 1.13
CA LEU A 124 -6.19 8.82 2.19
C LEU A 124 -5.68 7.93 3.35
N GLU A 125 -4.84 6.94 3.06
CA GLU A 125 -4.17 6.14 4.10
C GLU A 125 -3.17 6.99 4.92
N GLN A 126 -2.48 7.95 4.28
CA GLN A 126 -1.65 8.91 5.02
C GLN A 126 -2.50 9.77 5.98
N TYR A 127 -3.75 10.07 5.66
CA TYR A 127 -4.68 10.70 6.61
C TYR A 127 -5.02 9.78 7.78
N ASP A 128 -5.24 8.49 7.57
CA ASP A 128 -5.49 7.53 8.65
C ASP A 128 -4.30 7.49 9.64
N TRP A 129 -3.07 7.54 9.13
CA TRP A 129 -1.85 7.57 9.95
C TRP A 129 -1.63 8.90 10.67
N THR A 130 -1.82 10.03 9.98
CA THR A 130 -1.39 11.35 10.48
C THR A 130 -2.51 12.12 11.18
N GLY A 131 -3.77 11.87 10.82
CA GLY A 131 -4.90 12.73 11.18
C GLY A 131 -4.78 14.16 10.62
N ASP A 132 -3.81 14.41 9.73
CA ASP A 132 -3.54 15.75 9.19
C ASP A 132 -4.56 16.07 8.09
N ARG A 133 -5.46 17.00 8.40
CA ARG A 133 -6.51 17.43 7.49
C ARG A 133 -6.02 17.99 6.17
N ARG A 134 -4.74 18.37 6.02
CA ARG A 134 -4.19 18.75 4.71
C ARG A 134 -4.35 17.64 3.66
N TRP A 135 -4.32 16.37 4.06
CA TRP A 135 -4.57 15.25 3.15
C TRP A 135 -5.98 15.24 2.55
N LEU A 136 -6.95 15.87 3.21
CA LEU A 136 -8.33 15.97 2.75
C LEU A 136 -8.66 17.34 2.16
N ASP A 137 -8.13 18.40 2.76
CA ASP A 137 -8.55 19.78 2.50
C ASP A 137 -7.61 20.52 1.53
N ASP A 138 -6.42 19.97 1.21
CA ASP A 138 -5.57 20.56 0.16
C ASP A 138 -6.31 20.54 -1.18
N PRO A 139 -6.38 21.68 -1.90
CA PRO A 139 -7.22 21.79 -3.09
C PRO A 139 -6.79 20.87 -4.23
N ASP A 140 -5.49 20.56 -4.34
CA ASP A 140 -4.99 19.67 -5.39
C ASP A 140 -5.40 18.21 -5.09
N LEU A 141 -5.22 17.76 -3.84
CA LEU A 141 -5.62 16.42 -3.39
C LEU A 141 -7.15 16.23 -3.40
N ALA A 142 -7.90 17.17 -2.83
CA ALA A 142 -9.36 17.13 -2.78
C ALA A 142 -9.98 17.07 -4.18
N ALA A 143 -9.41 17.83 -5.12
CA ALA A 143 -9.84 17.77 -6.52
C ALA A 143 -9.50 16.42 -7.15
N TYR A 144 -8.28 15.92 -6.90
CA TYR A 144 -7.85 14.64 -7.42
C TYR A 144 -8.75 13.48 -6.98
N TYR A 145 -9.13 13.41 -5.70
CA TYR A 145 -10.04 12.35 -5.23
C TYR A 145 -11.36 12.38 -5.99
N ARG A 146 -11.99 13.56 -6.12
CA ARG A 146 -13.23 13.71 -6.87
C ARG A 146 -13.08 13.33 -8.34
N HIS A 147 -12.02 13.79 -9.00
CA HIS A 147 -11.79 13.52 -10.42
C HIS A 147 -11.45 12.05 -10.69
N SER A 148 -10.67 11.41 -9.81
CA SER A 148 -10.25 10.01 -9.95
C SER A 148 -11.43 9.03 -9.97
N VAL A 149 -12.49 9.28 -9.19
CA VAL A 149 -13.71 8.45 -9.17
C VAL A 149 -14.89 9.09 -9.91
N GLY A 150 -14.68 10.21 -10.60
CA GLY A 150 -15.70 10.94 -11.35
C GLY A 150 -15.33 11.00 -12.83
N GLU A 151 -14.83 12.16 -13.25
CA GLU A 151 -14.52 12.44 -14.66
C GLU A 151 -13.45 11.52 -15.27
N PHE A 152 -12.59 10.90 -14.45
CA PHE A 152 -11.69 9.85 -14.95
C PHE A 152 -12.50 8.62 -15.40
N ILE A 153 -13.37 8.08 -14.55
CA ILE A 153 -14.20 6.92 -14.90
C ILE A 153 -15.06 7.26 -16.13
N GLU A 154 -15.76 8.40 -16.12
CA GLU A 154 -16.59 8.83 -17.26
C GLU A 154 -15.82 8.93 -18.60
N ALA A 155 -14.52 9.27 -18.56
CA ALA A 155 -13.70 9.43 -19.74
C ALA A 155 -13.14 8.10 -20.29
N HIS A 156 -13.12 7.05 -19.47
CA HIS A 156 -12.47 5.78 -19.78
C HIS A 156 -13.38 4.57 -19.63
N ASP A 157 -14.64 4.71 -19.23
CA ASP A 157 -15.66 3.65 -19.13
C ASP A 157 -16.55 3.66 -20.39
N ALA A 158 -16.14 2.92 -21.41
CA ALA A 158 -16.78 2.90 -22.72
C ALA A 158 -18.04 2.01 -22.75
N ASP A 159 -18.09 0.96 -21.94
CA ASP A 159 -19.24 0.05 -21.87
C ASP A 159 -20.28 0.43 -20.78
N GLY A 160 -19.93 1.38 -19.90
CA GLY A 160 -20.84 2.00 -18.94
C GLY A 160 -21.06 1.15 -17.68
N ASP A 161 -20.18 0.18 -17.42
CA ASP A 161 -20.26 -0.70 -16.25
C ASP A 161 -19.67 -0.08 -14.97
N GLY A 162 -19.06 1.09 -15.09
CA GLY A 162 -18.41 1.84 -14.03
C GLY A 162 -16.93 1.51 -13.84
N VAL A 163 -16.34 0.66 -14.68
CA VAL A 163 -14.92 0.26 -14.63
C VAL A 163 -14.17 0.84 -15.83
N PRO A 164 -13.16 1.69 -15.61
CA PRO A 164 -12.41 2.29 -16.72
C PRO A 164 -11.59 1.24 -17.49
N GLU A 165 -11.54 1.37 -18.81
CA GLU A 165 -10.78 0.50 -19.69
C GLU A 165 -9.58 1.21 -20.35
N ALA A 166 -8.51 0.45 -20.51
CA ALA A 166 -7.38 0.81 -21.36
C ALA A 166 -7.64 0.44 -22.83
N GLY A 167 -6.84 0.99 -23.75
CA GLY A 167 -6.98 0.72 -25.19
C GLY A 167 -6.64 -0.71 -25.61
N GLY A 168 -6.08 -1.53 -24.71
CA GLY A 168 -5.63 -2.90 -25.00
C GLY A 168 -4.58 -2.92 -26.10
N THR A 169 -3.56 -2.05 -25.98
CA THR A 169 -2.42 -1.98 -26.92
C THR A 169 -1.18 -2.69 -26.37
N GLY A 170 -1.07 -2.80 -25.04
CA GLY A 170 0.17 -3.21 -24.36
C GLY A 170 1.26 -2.12 -24.36
N ASP A 171 0.96 -0.94 -24.90
CA ASP A 171 1.88 0.20 -24.92
C ASP A 171 1.58 1.12 -23.75
N ILE A 172 2.50 1.15 -22.78
CA ILE A 172 2.41 1.95 -21.56
C ILE A 172 2.33 3.47 -21.84
N PHE A 173 2.86 3.95 -22.98
CA PHE A 173 2.72 5.36 -23.38
C PHE A 173 1.34 5.69 -23.95
N LEU A 174 0.54 4.67 -24.29
CA LEU A 174 -0.85 4.79 -24.72
C LEU A 174 -1.85 4.43 -23.60
N GLY A 175 -1.37 3.84 -22.52
CA GLY A 175 -2.13 3.48 -21.33
C GLY A 175 -2.34 1.98 -21.19
N THR A 176 -2.06 1.47 -19.98
CA THR A 176 -2.27 0.06 -19.59
C THR A 176 -3.34 -0.05 -18.50
N ALA A 177 -3.98 -1.22 -18.44
CA ALA A 177 -5.00 -1.54 -17.44
C ALA A 177 -4.41 -1.96 -16.08
N THR A 178 -3.12 -2.28 -16.03
CA THR A 178 -2.41 -2.91 -14.91
C THR A 178 -1.04 -2.25 -14.71
N TYR A 179 -0.47 -2.37 -13.51
CA TYR A 179 0.94 -2.11 -13.21
C TYR A 179 1.88 -3.18 -13.77
N ASN A 180 1.37 -4.36 -14.14
CA ASN A 180 2.18 -5.41 -14.73
C ASN A 180 2.46 -5.11 -16.21
N GLU A 181 3.61 -4.51 -16.47
CA GLU A 181 4.04 -4.07 -17.81
C GLU A 181 4.37 -5.24 -18.77
N ARG A 182 4.31 -6.50 -18.30
CA ARG A 182 4.70 -7.70 -19.06
C ARG A 182 3.51 -8.50 -19.60
N GLU A 183 2.29 -8.00 -19.47
CA GLU A 183 1.07 -8.76 -19.74
C GLU A 183 0.61 -8.78 -21.20
N ALA A 184 -0.44 -9.58 -21.44
CA ALA A 184 -1.26 -9.45 -22.62
C ALA A 184 -1.87 -8.03 -22.69
N PRO A 185 -2.30 -7.56 -23.87
CA PRO A 185 -2.93 -6.25 -24.02
C PRO A 185 -4.32 -6.20 -23.36
N LEU A 186 -4.34 -6.20 -22.03
CA LEU A 186 -5.55 -6.12 -21.21
C LEU A 186 -6.25 -4.77 -21.40
N ILE A 187 -7.57 -4.80 -21.42
CA ILE A 187 -8.43 -3.62 -21.38
C ILE A 187 -8.90 -3.32 -19.96
N VAL A 188 -9.08 -4.34 -19.12
CA VAL A 188 -9.36 -4.21 -17.68
C VAL A 188 -8.52 -5.25 -16.95
N ALA A 189 -7.98 -4.92 -15.78
CA ALA A 189 -7.17 -5.82 -14.98
C ALA A 189 -7.61 -5.83 -13.51
N GLY A 190 -7.28 -6.91 -12.81
CA GLY A 190 -7.70 -7.14 -11.42
C GLY A 190 -7.18 -6.09 -10.45
N ASP A 191 -5.95 -5.62 -10.62
CA ASP A 191 -5.35 -4.55 -9.80
C ASP A 191 -6.05 -3.21 -9.96
N GLY A 192 -6.34 -2.79 -11.20
CA GLY A 192 -7.11 -1.59 -11.49
C GLY A 192 -8.49 -1.61 -10.82
N MET A 193 -9.22 -2.73 -10.95
CA MET A 193 -10.51 -2.92 -10.28
C MET A 193 -10.37 -2.93 -8.76
N ALA A 194 -9.32 -3.55 -8.22
CA ALA A 194 -9.15 -3.69 -6.77
C ALA A 194 -8.83 -2.37 -6.10
N LEU A 195 -8.00 -1.54 -6.74
CA LEU A 195 -7.70 -0.19 -6.29
C LEU A 195 -8.90 0.74 -6.42
N GLN A 196 -9.65 0.65 -7.52
CA GLN A 196 -10.91 1.39 -7.67
C GLN A 196 -11.90 1.03 -6.57
N TYR A 197 -12.10 -0.26 -6.32
CA TYR A 197 -12.91 -0.76 -5.21
C TYR A 197 -12.46 -0.14 -3.87
N ALA A 198 -11.16 -0.20 -3.57
CA ALA A 198 -10.64 0.28 -2.29
C ALA A 198 -10.80 1.79 -2.08
N VAL A 199 -10.55 2.59 -3.12
CA VAL A 199 -10.73 4.05 -3.00
C VAL A 199 -12.21 4.43 -2.89
N LEU A 200 -13.11 3.73 -3.59
CA LEU A 200 -14.55 3.96 -3.45
C LEU A 200 -15.03 3.65 -2.03
N ARG A 201 -14.54 2.56 -1.41
CA ARG A 201 -14.80 2.26 0.01
C ARG A 201 -14.27 3.38 0.92
N LYS A 202 -13.04 3.86 0.69
CA LYS A 202 -12.45 4.95 1.48
C LYS A 202 -13.22 6.27 1.38
N LEU A 203 -13.81 6.55 0.23
CA LEU A 203 -14.62 7.74 -0.02
C LEU A 203 -16.10 7.58 0.37
N GLY A 204 -16.50 6.44 0.95
CA GLY A 204 -17.88 6.18 1.35
C GLY A 204 -18.85 5.94 0.18
N ARG A 205 -18.35 5.56 -1.00
CA ARG A 205 -19.14 5.19 -2.19
C ARG A 205 -19.42 3.69 -2.21
N ASP A 206 -19.95 3.18 -1.09
CA ASP A 206 -20.07 1.75 -0.81
C ASP A 206 -20.88 1.00 -1.87
N ALA A 207 -21.99 1.56 -2.34
CA ALA A 207 -22.86 0.93 -3.34
C ALA A 207 -22.15 0.72 -4.70
N GLU A 208 -21.12 1.50 -5.01
CA GLU A 208 -20.36 1.40 -6.26
C GLU A 208 -19.23 0.38 -6.11
N ALA A 209 -18.53 0.43 -4.98
CA ALA A 209 -17.55 -0.57 -4.61
C ALA A 209 -18.19 -1.98 -4.57
N GLU A 210 -19.37 -2.12 -3.95
CA GLU A 210 -20.09 -3.39 -3.87
C GLU A 210 -20.50 -3.92 -5.24
N ARG A 211 -20.82 -3.05 -6.22
CA ARG A 211 -21.06 -3.48 -7.61
C ARG A 211 -19.80 -4.02 -8.27
N ILE A 212 -18.68 -3.29 -8.17
CA ILE A 212 -17.39 -3.74 -8.72
C ILE A 212 -16.99 -5.10 -8.14
N GLN A 213 -17.10 -5.25 -6.82
CA GLN A 213 -16.80 -6.52 -6.16
C GLN A 213 -17.76 -7.63 -6.59
N ALA A 214 -19.07 -7.36 -6.71
CA ALA A 214 -20.02 -8.35 -7.19
C ALA A 214 -19.69 -8.81 -8.63
N THR A 215 -19.36 -7.88 -9.54
CA THR A 215 -18.92 -8.20 -10.91
C THR A 215 -17.68 -9.10 -10.89
N TYR A 216 -16.66 -8.74 -10.12
CA TYR A 216 -15.44 -9.54 -10.01
C TYR A 216 -15.73 -10.95 -9.45
N LEU A 217 -16.50 -11.06 -8.37
CA LEU A 217 -16.79 -12.34 -7.72
C LEU A 217 -17.67 -13.27 -8.57
N ASN A 218 -18.56 -12.72 -9.39
CA ASN A 218 -19.51 -13.51 -10.18
C ASN A 218 -18.97 -13.82 -11.58
N ASP A 219 -18.36 -12.86 -12.26
CA ASP A 219 -18.09 -12.95 -13.70
C ASP A 219 -16.63 -13.32 -13.99
N TRP A 220 -15.70 -12.94 -13.11
CA TRP A 220 -14.26 -13.18 -13.32
C TRP A 220 -13.81 -14.57 -12.85
N TRP A 221 -14.69 -15.33 -12.20
CA TRP A 221 -14.39 -16.68 -11.69
C TRP A 221 -14.82 -17.77 -12.68
N ASN A 222 -13.88 -18.57 -13.20
CA ASN A 222 -14.21 -19.64 -14.17
C ASN A 222 -14.66 -20.97 -13.55
N GLY A 223 -14.80 -21.05 -12.23
CA GLY A 223 -15.03 -22.29 -11.49
C GLY A 223 -13.81 -22.77 -10.71
N ASP A 224 -12.61 -22.35 -11.09
CA ASP A 224 -11.33 -22.80 -10.52
C ASP A 224 -10.42 -21.65 -10.06
N GLN A 225 -10.32 -20.57 -10.86
CA GLN A 225 -9.51 -19.40 -10.54
C GLN A 225 -10.16 -18.11 -11.06
N PHE A 226 -9.73 -16.96 -10.50
CA PHE A 226 -10.07 -15.65 -11.03
C PHE A 226 -9.26 -15.35 -12.29
N ALA A 227 -9.83 -14.57 -13.20
CA ALA A 227 -9.09 -13.97 -14.31
C ALA A 227 -8.13 -12.90 -13.78
N ARG A 228 -6.96 -12.76 -14.42
CA ARG A 228 -6.09 -11.60 -14.20
C ARG A 228 -6.64 -10.33 -14.85
N GLY A 229 -7.40 -10.50 -15.93
CA GLY A 229 -7.87 -9.38 -16.74
C GLY A 229 -8.83 -9.79 -17.84
N ARG A 230 -9.33 -8.77 -18.55
CA ARG A 230 -10.13 -8.90 -19.76
C ARG A 230 -9.32 -8.35 -20.94
N THR A 231 -9.32 -9.07 -22.05
CA THR A 231 -8.81 -8.64 -23.36
C THR A 231 -9.99 -8.39 -24.31
N LYS A 232 -9.70 -8.02 -25.56
CA LYS A 232 -10.72 -7.94 -26.62
C LYS A 232 -11.36 -9.31 -26.94
N ASP A 233 -10.69 -10.40 -26.62
CA ASP A 233 -11.14 -11.77 -26.88
C ASP A 233 -11.84 -12.42 -25.69
N GLY A 234 -11.94 -11.73 -24.55
CA GLY A 234 -12.57 -12.20 -23.32
C GLY A 234 -11.60 -12.26 -22.12
N PHE A 235 -12.00 -12.98 -21.07
CA PHE A 235 -11.21 -13.11 -19.85
C PHE A 235 -9.91 -13.90 -20.07
N ASP A 236 -8.83 -13.38 -19.50
CA ASP A 236 -7.51 -13.98 -19.48
C ASP A 236 -7.23 -14.56 -18.08
N TYR A 237 -6.95 -15.86 -18.04
CA TYR A 237 -6.69 -16.63 -16.81
C TYR A 237 -5.21 -17.04 -16.65
N GLY A 238 -4.31 -16.33 -17.34
CA GLY A 238 -2.86 -16.49 -17.19
C GLY A 238 -2.33 -16.00 -15.85
N TRP A 239 -1.04 -16.24 -15.57
CA TRP A 239 -0.40 -15.69 -14.38
C TRP A 239 -0.25 -14.17 -14.49
N GLY A 240 -0.58 -13.45 -13.42
CA GLY A 240 -0.88 -12.02 -13.47
C GLY A 240 0.02 -11.07 -12.69
N LEU A 241 0.90 -11.57 -11.81
CA LEU A 241 1.65 -10.75 -10.84
C LEU A 241 0.71 -9.73 -10.16
N GLU A 242 0.94 -8.42 -10.32
CA GLU A 242 0.16 -7.34 -9.72
C GLU A 242 -1.35 -7.46 -10.00
N SER A 243 -1.75 -7.89 -11.22
CA SER A 243 -3.14 -8.15 -11.60
C SER A 243 -3.85 -9.20 -10.73
N HIS A 244 -3.08 -10.06 -10.05
CA HIS A 244 -3.59 -10.99 -9.04
C HIS A 244 -3.24 -10.56 -7.61
N ASP A 245 -2.02 -10.09 -7.35
CA ASP A 245 -1.50 -9.84 -6.00
C ASP A 245 -2.24 -8.67 -5.31
N LEU A 246 -2.61 -7.65 -6.09
CA LEU A 246 -3.30 -6.47 -5.55
C LEU A 246 -4.79 -6.72 -5.28
N VAL A 247 -5.39 -7.74 -5.91
CA VAL A 247 -6.79 -8.13 -5.69
C VAL A 247 -7.09 -8.46 -4.22
N PRO A 248 -6.39 -9.43 -3.57
CA PRO A 248 -6.57 -9.72 -2.16
C PRO A 248 -6.00 -8.62 -1.26
N LEU A 249 -4.95 -7.89 -1.68
CA LEU A 249 -4.40 -6.77 -0.90
C LEU A 249 -5.46 -5.69 -0.63
N PHE A 250 -6.22 -5.35 -1.66
CA PHE A 250 -7.26 -4.32 -1.59
C PHE A 250 -8.65 -4.90 -1.28
N GLY A 251 -8.75 -6.22 -1.14
CA GLY A 251 -9.93 -6.92 -0.64
C GLY A 251 -11.02 -7.17 -1.69
N LEU A 252 -10.72 -7.03 -2.98
CA LEU A 252 -11.67 -7.24 -4.06
C LEU A 252 -12.17 -8.69 -4.12
N SER A 253 -11.29 -9.66 -3.90
CA SER A 253 -11.63 -11.10 -3.83
C SER A 253 -12.45 -11.49 -2.59
N GLY A 254 -12.74 -10.55 -1.69
CA GLY A 254 -13.49 -10.79 -0.46
C GLY A 254 -12.76 -11.74 0.49
N THR A 255 -13.51 -12.63 1.14
CA THR A 255 -13.01 -13.63 2.10
C THR A 255 -13.55 -15.02 1.76
N GLY A 256 -12.99 -16.06 2.37
CA GLY A 256 -13.48 -17.43 2.25
C GLY A 256 -12.78 -18.24 1.16
N GLU A 257 -13.35 -19.37 0.76
CA GLU A 257 -12.65 -20.41 -0.01
C GLU A 257 -12.02 -19.91 -1.32
N ARG A 258 -12.72 -19.07 -2.10
CA ARG A 258 -12.17 -18.53 -3.36
C ARG A 258 -10.98 -17.60 -3.13
N ASN A 259 -11.02 -16.79 -2.07
CA ASN A 259 -9.91 -15.93 -1.69
C ASN A 259 -8.71 -16.78 -1.22
N GLU A 260 -8.94 -17.81 -0.41
CA GLU A 260 -7.85 -18.73 0.01
C GLU A 260 -7.20 -19.44 -1.18
N ARG A 261 -8.00 -19.89 -2.17
CA ARG A 261 -7.47 -20.46 -3.43
C ARG A 261 -6.63 -19.45 -4.22
N LEU A 262 -7.05 -18.18 -4.27
CA LEU A 262 -6.27 -17.13 -4.91
C LEU A 262 -4.93 -16.89 -4.19
N LEU A 263 -4.93 -16.87 -2.86
CA LEU A 263 -3.71 -16.73 -2.06
C LEU A 263 -2.75 -17.93 -2.27
N ASP A 264 -3.27 -19.16 -2.28
CA ASP A 264 -2.49 -20.36 -2.59
C ASP A 264 -1.91 -20.30 -4.01
N TYR A 265 -2.72 -19.84 -4.97
CA TYR A 265 -2.30 -19.68 -6.36
C TYR A 265 -1.17 -18.65 -6.51
N ILE A 266 -1.29 -17.49 -5.87
CA ILE A 266 -0.26 -16.45 -5.85
C ILE A 266 1.05 -17.00 -5.29
N GLU A 267 1.00 -17.65 -4.11
CA GLU A 267 2.21 -18.18 -3.48
C GLU A 267 2.89 -19.24 -4.36
N ALA A 268 2.12 -20.19 -4.91
CA ALA A 268 2.64 -21.22 -5.80
C ALA A 268 3.22 -20.65 -7.12
N ARG A 269 2.61 -19.59 -7.66
CA ARG A 269 3.10 -18.93 -8.89
C ARG A 269 4.35 -18.11 -8.66
N MET A 270 4.44 -17.38 -7.55
CA MET A 270 5.65 -16.64 -7.18
C MET A 270 6.84 -17.57 -6.94
N GLU A 271 6.62 -18.80 -6.46
CA GLU A 271 7.67 -19.81 -6.35
C GLU A 271 8.09 -20.42 -7.69
N SER A 272 7.11 -20.79 -8.51
CA SER A 272 7.37 -21.55 -9.75
C SER A 272 7.75 -20.67 -10.94
N HIS A 273 7.30 -19.42 -10.94
CA HIS A 273 7.49 -18.44 -12.01
C HIS A 273 7.81 -17.05 -11.42
N PRO A 274 8.88 -16.93 -10.61
CA PRO A 274 9.23 -15.68 -9.96
C PRO A 274 9.50 -14.57 -10.98
N PRO A 275 9.06 -13.32 -10.73
CA PRO A 275 9.45 -12.18 -11.54
C PRO A 275 10.95 -11.90 -11.39
N LEU A 276 11.51 -11.16 -12.35
CA LEU A 276 12.94 -10.79 -12.35
C LEU A 276 13.23 -9.56 -11.50
N ASN A 277 12.24 -8.70 -11.29
CA ASN A 277 12.34 -7.47 -10.51
C ASN A 277 11.91 -7.74 -9.06
N ILE A 278 12.65 -7.16 -8.12
CA ILE A 278 12.38 -7.32 -6.68
C ILE A 278 11.06 -6.63 -6.25
N GLU A 279 10.67 -5.57 -6.96
CA GLU A 279 9.46 -4.76 -6.71
C GLU A 279 8.20 -5.62 -6.65
N SER A 280 8.02 -6.58 -7.56
CA SER A 280 6.82 -7.42 -7.56
C SER A 280 6.70 -8.32 -6.32
N PHE A 281 7.78 -8.50 -5.54
CA PHE A 281 7.72 -9.21 -4.26
C PHE A 281 7.34 -8.31 -3.08
N SER A 282 7.42 -6.98 -3.23
CA SER A 282 7.24 -6.03 -2.12
C SER A 282 5.80 -6.01 -1.59
N TYR A 283 4.83 -6.38 -2.41
CA TYR A 283 3.41 -6.48 -2.05
C TYR A 283 3.09 -7.67 -1.16
N LEU A 284 3.81 -8.78 -1.33
CA LEU A 284 3.42 -10.08 -0.79
C LEU A 284 3.32 -10.09 0.74
N PRO A 285 4.23 -9.48 1.51
CA PRO A 285 4.07 -9.49 2.96
C PRO A 285 2.77 -8.80 3.39
N ALA A 286 2.43 -7.63 2.83
CA ALA A 286 1.18 -6.94 3.11
C ALA A 286 -0.06 -7.76 2.70
N VAL A 287 -0.02 -8.44 1.56
CA VAL A 287 -1.07 -9.38 1.14
C VAL A 287 -1.29 -10.42 2.22
N PHE A 288 -0.25 -11.16 2.61
CA PHE A 288 -0.42 -12.29 3.52
C PHE A 288 -0.71 -11.86 4.97
N PHE A 289 -0.17 -10.73 5.44
CA PHE A 289 -0.52 -10.19 6.77
C PHE A 289 -2.00 -9.84 6.84
N LYS A 290 -2.55 -9.17 5.82
CA LYS A 290 -3.98 -8.81 5.77
C LYS A 290 -4.90 -10.01 5.92
N HIS A 291 -4.48 -11.18 5.41
CA HIS A 291 -5.25 -12.42 5.44
C HIS A 291 -4.85 -13.36 6.59
N GLY A 292 -4.04 -12.89 7.56
CA GLY A 292 -3.63 -13.67 8.73
C GLY A 292 -2.70 -14.85 8.41
N ARG A 293 -2.12 -14.89 7.21
CA ARG A 293 -1.16 -15.91 6.75
C ARG A 293 0.27 -15.52 7.16
N ASP A 294 0.48 -15.35 8.45
CA ASP A 294 1.67 -14.67 8.97
C ASP A 294 3.00 -15.40 8.69
N GLU A 295 2.98 -16.74 8.57
CA GLU A 295 4.17 -17.49 8.17
C GLU A 295 4.57 -17.21 6.71
N SER A 296 3.59 -17.14 5.81
CA SER A 296 3.81 -16.73 4.41
C SER A 296 4.26 -15.26 4.35
N ALA A 297 3.60 -14.37 5.09
CA ALA A 297 3.96 -12.96 5.17
C ALA A 297 5.41 -12.79 5.65
N TRP A 298 5.80 -13.51 6.70
CA TRP A 298 7.16 -13.48 7.22
C TRP A 298 8.18 -14.09 6.26
N ARG A 299 7.82 -15.17 5.56
CA ARG A 299 8.68 -15.75 4.52
C ARG A 299 9.03 -14.73 3.45
N TRP A 300 8.04 -14.01 2.92
CA TRP A 300 8.27 -12.98 1.90
C TRP A 300 8.95 -11.74 2.48
N THR A 301 8.67 -11.38 3.74
CA THR A 301 9.42 -10.31 4.43
C THR A 301 10.92 -10.65 4.48
N LYS A 302 11.27 -11.89 4.86
CA LYS A 302 12.66 -12.36 4.84
C LYS A 302 13.27 -12.33 3.45
N HIS A 303 12.52 -12.67 2.40
CA HIS A 303 13.02 -12.57 1.03
C HIS A 303 13.47 -11.13 0.68
N LEU A 304 12.69 -10.12 1.08
CA LEU A 304 13.06 -8.71 0.91
C LEU A 304 14.24 -8.29 1.80
N ILE A 305 14.32 -8.81 3.02
CA ILE A 305 15.45 -8.56 3.94
C ILE A 305 16.75 -9.16 3.37
N ASP A 306 16.70 -10.40 2.89
CA ASP A 306 17.86 -11.14 2.42
C ASP A 306 18.38 -10.58 1.08
N SER A 307 17.51 -10.01 0.24
CA SER A 307 17.93 -9.39 -1.02
C SER A 307 18.86 -8.20 -0.81
N ARG A 308 18.62 -7.41 0.25
CA ARG A 308 19.28 -6.11 0.50
C ARG A 308 19.33 -5.23 -0.76
N ASP A 309 18.31 -5.36 -1.61
CA ASP A 309 18.29 -4.76 -2.93
C ASP A 309 18.39 -3.23 -2.83
N ASP A 310 19.03 -2.62 -3.83
CA ASP A 310 19.22 -1.17 -3.85
C ASP A 310 18.03 -0.42 -4.46
N TYR A 311 17.00 -1.11 -4.92
CA TYR A 311 15.74 -0.49 -5.28
C TYR A 311 15.12 0.20 -4.05
N PRO A 312 14.88 1.54 -4.06
CA PRO A 312 14.53 2.30 -2.87
C PRO A 312 13.35 1.75 -2.08
N GLU A 313 12.31 1.28 -2.80
CA GLU A 313 11.09 0.72 -2.23
C GLU A 313 11.34 -0.37 -1.19
N ILE A 314 12.37 -1.20 -1.40
CA ILE A 314 12.65 -2.34 -0.52
C ILE A 314 12.99 -1.86 0.90
N SER A 315 13.75 -0.77 1.02
CA SER A 315 14.10 -0.25 2.34
C SER A 315 12.91 0.34 3.09
N PHE A 316 11.97 1.00 2.40
CA PHE A 316 10.77 1.55 3.01
C PHE A 316 9.77 0.44 3.39
N THR A 317 9.53 -0.50 2.48
CA THR A 317 8.61 -1.61 2.72
C THR A 317 9.12 -2.54 3.81
N VAL A 318 10.42 -2.80 3.93
CA VAL A 318 10.96 -3.56 5.08
C VAL A 318 10.70 -2.83 6.41
N VAL A 319 10.82 -1.49 6.46
CA VAL A 319 10.43 -0.73 7.68
C VAL A 319 8.94 -0.90 7.98
N GLU A 320 8.08 -0.77 6.97
CA GLU A 320 6.64 -0.97 7.11
C GLU A 320 6.30 -2.38 7.63
N HIS A 321 6.83 -3.42 6.99
CA HIS A 321 6.52 -4.80 7.32
C HIS A 321 7.03 -5.19 8.72
N LEU A 322 8.20 -4.71 9.13
CA LEU A 322 8.75 -5.00 10.46
C LEU A 322 8.05 -4.25 11.60
N VAL A 323 7.28 -3.21 11.29
CA VAL A 323 6.59 -2.39 12.31
C VAL A 323 5.09 -2.50 12.15
N ALA A 324 4.50 -1.91 11.10
CA ALA A 324 3.07 -1.94 10.87
C ALA A 324 2.55 -3.34 10.53
N GLY A 325 3.30 -4.12 9.73
CA GLY A 325 2.94 -5.48 9.34
C GLY A 325 2.93 -6.45 10.53
N LEU A 326 4.11 -6.69 11.14
CA LEU A 326 4.26 -7.62 12.25
C LEU A 326 3.41 -7.26 13.48
N LEU A 327 3.25 -5.98 13.80
CA LEU A 327 2.39 -5.55 14.91
C LEU A 327 0.90 -5.46 14.54
N GLY A 328 0.57 -5.54 13.24
CA GLY A 328 -0.77 -5.38 12.67
C GLY A 328 -1.45 -4.07 13.06
N LEU A 329 -0.78 -2.96 12.75
CA LEU A 329 -1.27 -1.63 13.08
C LEU A 329 -2.29 -1.16 12.04
N ARG A 330 -3.46 -0.76 12.51
CA ARG A 330 -4.53 -0.12 11.72
C ARG A 330 -4.92 1.19 12.41
N PRO A 331 -4.28 2.31 12.06
CA PRO A 331 -4.56 3.60 12.68
C PRO A 331 -5.84 4.23 12.13
N ASP A 332 -6.49 5.03 12.95
CA ASP A 332 -7.40 6.11 12.54
C ASP A 332 -7.15 7.28 13.50
N ALA A 333 -6.06 7.98 13.22
CA ALA A 333 -5.54 9.06 14.05
C ALA A 333 -6.54 10.21 14.16
N ALA A 334 -7.35 10.46 13.11
CA ALA A 334 -8.38 11.49 13.10
C ALA A 334 -9.46 11.25 14.17
N SER A 335 -9.82 9.98 14.40
CA SER A 335 -10.77 9.59 15.45
C SER A 335 -10.10 9.27 16.79
N ALA A 336 -8.79 9.48 16.93
CA ALA A 336 -7.99 9.06 18.08
C ALA A 336 -8.13 7.56 18.37
N THR A 337 -8.10 6.72 17.33
CA THR A 337 -8.20 5.26 17.44
C THR A 337 -6.99 4.54 16.84
N LEU A 338 -6.65 3.40 17.42
CA LEU A 338 -5.65 2.48 16.89
C LEU A 338 -6.13 1.04 17.12
N THR A 339 -6.25 0.27 16.04
CA THR A 339 -6.45 -1.17 16.13
C THR A 339 -5.11 -1.89 15.95
N ILE A 340 -4.87 -2.90 16.76
CA ILE A 340 -3.64 -3.69 16.78
C ILE A 340 -4.02 -5.17 16.70
N GLU A 341 -3.38 -5.92 15.83
CA GLU A 341 -3.56 -7.38 15.71
C GLU A 341 -2.18 -8.02 15.52
N SER A 342 -1.68 -8.76 16.50
CA SER A 342 -0.35 -9.35 16.39
C SER A 342 -0.28 -10.34 15.24
N HIS A 343 0.67 -10.11 14.34
CA HIS A 343 1.00 -11.00 13.23
C HIS A 343 2.39 -11.64 13.42
N LEU A 344 2.83 -11.81 14.68
CA LEU A 344 4.12 -12.44 14.93
C LEU A 344 4.10 -13.91 14.45
N PRO A 345 5.02 -14.30 13.54
CA PRO A 345 5.23 -15.69 13.15
C PRO A 345 5.88 -16.48 14.30
N ALA A 346 5.87 -17.81 14.23
CA ALA A 346 6.47 -18.68 15.24
C ALA A 346 7.97 -18.38 15.50
N ALA A 347 8.66 -17.84 14.50
CA ALA A 347 10.07 -17.45 14.57
C ALA A 347 10.34 -16.17 15.38
N ILE A 348 9.31 -15.43 15.81
CA ILE A 348 9.44 -14.17 16.57
C ILE A 348 8.57 -14.30 17.82
N GLY A 349 9.21 -14.59 18.95
CA GLY A 349 8.50 -14.73 20.22
C GLY A 349 8.15 -13.37 20.84
N ARG A 350 8.95 -12.33 20.57
CA ARG A 350 8.72 -10.98 21.08
C ARG A 350 9.17 -9.91 20.10
N LEU A 351 8.35 -8.88 19.97
CA LEU A 351 8.67 -7.67 19.20
C LEU A 351 8.26 -6.44 20.00
N THR A 352 9.09 -5.40 19.99
CA THR A 352 8.71 -4.07 20.45
C THR A 352 9.11 -3.03 19.42
N ALA A 353 8.16 -2.19 19.03
CA ALA A 353 8.44 -0.92 18.36
C ALA A 353 8.23 0.22 19.37
N ASP A 354 9.17 1.14 19.42
CA ASP A 354 9.15 2.32 20.28
C ASP A 354 9.26 3.59 19.45
N HIS A 355 8.61 4.65 19.91
CA HIS A 355 8.37 5.88 19.17
C HIS A 355 7.63 5.72 17.83
N VAL A 356 6.62 4.84 17.80
CA VAL A 356 5.68 4.73 16.68
C VAL A 356 4.75 5.95 16.71
N ARG A 357 4.68 6.67 15.60
CA ARG A 357 3.80 7.83 15.45
C ARG A 357 2.44 7.38 14.90
N VAL A 358 1.39 7.84 15.55
CA VAL A 358 0.02 7.82 15.04
C VAL A 358 -0.51 9.22 15.29
N GLY A 359 -0.63 10.03 14.25
CA GLY A 359 -0.88 11.46 14.32
C GLY A 359 -0.05 12.17 15.39
N GLY A 360 -0.74 12.76 16.36
CA GLY A 360 -0.11 13.46 17.50
C GLY A 360 0.50 12.54 18.56
N TRP A 361 0.19 11.25 18.59
CA TRP A 361 0.58 10.29 19.62
C TRP A 361 1.95 9.64 19.37
N ASP A 362 2.74 9.51 20.45
CA ASP A 362 4.01 8.79 20.49
C ASP A 362 3.84 7.49 21.28
N LEU A 363 4.04 6.34 20.63
CA LEU A 363 3.65 5.05 21.18
C LEU A 363 4.83 4.09 21.30
N ARG A 364 4.79 3.28 22.37
CA ARG A 364 5.52 2.01 22.45
C ARG A 364 4.53 0.86 22.39
N ILE A 365 4.78 -0.08 21.50
CA ILE A 365 3.92 -1.25 21.28
C ILE A 365 4.81 -2.49 21.39
N SER A 366 4.51 -3.36 22.37
CA SER A 366 5.23 -4.60 22.61
C SER A 366 4.30 -5.79 22.52
N GLN A 367 4.70 -6.84 21.82
CA GLN A 367 3.94 -8.07 21.66
C GLN A 367 4.75 -9.28 22.10
N GLU A 368 4.11 -10.22 22.79
CA GLU A 368 4.63 -11.55 23.08
C GLU A 368 3.77 -12.56 22.32
N GLY A 369 4.34 -13.12 21.25
CA GLY A 369 3.62 -13.86 20.21
C GLY A 369 2.31 -13.16 19.82
N ARG A 370 1.25 -13.95 19.66
CA ARG A 370 -0.10 -13.45 19.35
C ARG A 370 -1.04 -13.29 20.55
N HIS A 371 -0.55 -13.55 21.76
CA HIS A 371 -1.40 -13.70 22.93
C HIS A 371 -1.25 -12.56 23.93
N ALA A 372 -0.23 -11.70 23.82
CA ALA A 372 -0.16 -10.49 24.62
C ALA A 372 0.31 -9.29 23.80
N THR A 373 -0.35 -8.16 24.03
CA THR A 373 0.06 -6.85 23.50
C THR A 373 0.05 -5.84 24.64
N GLU A 374 1.13 -5.09 24.77
CA GLU A 374 1.27 -3.96 25.67
C GLU A 374 1.45 -2.69 24.86
N VAL A 375 0.67 -1.67 25.17
CA VAL A 375 0.72 -0.36 24.52
C VAL A 375 0.95 0.69 25.58
N THR A 376 1.98 1.51 25.39
CA THR A 376 2.24 2.71 26.18
C THR A 376 2.07 3.93 25.29
N VAL A 377 1.28 4.89 25.75
CA VAL A 377 1.21 6.23 25.15
C VAL A 377 2.22 7.10 25.87
N HIS A 378 3.37 7.39 25.27
CA HIS A 378 4.38 8.26 25.88
C HIS A 378 3.86 9.69 25.97
N SER A 379 3.32 10.19 24.85
CA SER A 379 2.78 11.55 24.72
C SER A 379 1.71 11.59 23.64
N GLY A 380 0.88 12.64 23.63
CA GLY A 380 -0.15 12.85 22.62
C GLY A 380 -1.08 14.00 22.96
N PRO A 381 -1.96 14.41 22.03
CA PRO A 381 -2.88 15.54 22.21
C PRO A 381 -4.04 15.24 23.17
N GLY A 382 -4.26 13.97 23.53
CA GLY A 382 -5.34 13.54 24.40
C GLY A 382 -5.40 12.02 24.55
N PRO A 383 -6.52 11.47 25.04
CA PRO A 383 -6.73 10.04 25.17
C PRO A 383 -6.72 9.34 23.79
N LEU A 384 -6.12 8.16 23.71
CA LEU A 384 -6.15 7.28 22.53
C LEU A 384 -6.99 6.04 22.83
N THR A 385 -7.93 5.70 21.94
CA THR A 385 -8.70 4.47 22.01
C THR A 385 -7.97 3.35 21.27
N VAL A 386 -7.56 2.31 22.01
CA VAL A 386 -6.82 1.17 21.47
C VAL A 386 -7.68 -0.10 21.50
N THR A 387 -7.75 -0.80 20.37
CA THR A 387 -8.42 -2.09 20.21
C THR A 387 -7.36 -3.16 19.91
N VAL A 388 -7.31 -4.26 20.66
CA VAL A 388 -6.28 -5.31 20.51
C VAL A 388 -6.93 -6.65 20.10
N GLY A 389 -6.87 -6.96 18.81
CA GLY A 389 -7.44 -8.17 18.22
C GLY A 389 -8.95 -8.08 17.96
N PRO A 390 -9.48 -8.98 17.11
CA PRO A 390 -10.88 -8.98 16.71
C PRO A 390 -11.81 -9.29 17.90
N GLY A 391 -12.82 -8.43 18.11
CA GLY A 391 -13.82 -8.60 19.17
C GLY A 391 -13.33 -8.25 20.59
N SER A 392 -12.17 -7.63 20.72
CA SER A 392 -11.64 -7.18 22.03
C SER A 392 -12.33 -5.92 22.56
N THR A 393 -12.19 -5.69 23.87
CA THR A 393 -12.70 -4.48 24.50
C THR A 393 -11.73 -3.32 24.29
N ASN A 394 -12.25 -2.18 23.83
CA ASN A 394 -11.48 -0.95 23.68
C ASN A 394 -10.85 -0.52 25.01
N ARG A 395 -9.62 -0.02 24.95
CA ARG A 395 -8.87 0.57 26.06
C ARG A 395 -8.62 2.04 25.74
N ILE A 396 -9.08 2.93 26.61
CA ILE A 396 -8.76 4.35 26.50
C ILE A 396 -7.49 4.61 27.29
N LEU A 397 -6.45 5.12 26.63
CA LEU A 397 -5.14 5.38 27.22
C LEU A 397 -4.85 6.88 27.17
N GLU A 398 -4.70 7.48 28.36
CA GLU A 398 -4.17 8.83 28.49
C GLU A 398 -2.65 8.85 28.23
N PRO A 399 -2.08 9.98 27.79
CA PRO A 399 -0.63 10.16 27.78
C PRO A 399 0.02 9.81 29.13
N GLY A 400 1.12 9.07 29.08
CA GLY A 400 1.81 8.51 30.25
C GLY A 400 1.21 7.21 30.80
N ARG A 401 0.22 6.61 30.12
CA ARG A 401 -0.40 5.34 30.54
C ARG A 401 0.00 4.17 29.66
N THR A 402 -0.03 2.99 30.28
CA THR A 402 0.22 1.70 29.65
C THR A 402 -0.99 0.80 29.88
N ALA A 403 -1.37 0.01 28.87
CA ALA A 403 -2.25 -1.12 29.04
C ALA A 403 -1.65 -2.37 28.43
N ARG A 404 -1.86 -3.49 29.10
CA ARG A 404 -1.54 -4.83 28.60
C ARG A 404 -2.84 -5.60 28.42
N VAL A 405 -3.01 -6.18 27.23
CA VAL A 405 -4.09 -7.09 26.90
C VAL A 405 -3.47 -8.45 26.63
N SER A 406 -3.93 -9.46 27.37
CA SER A 406 -3.54 -10.84 27.15
C SER A 406 -4.78 -11.68 26.83
N THR A 407 -4.73 -12.48 25.77
CA THR A 407 -5.66 -13.58 25.56
C THR A 407 -5.08 -14.83 26.23
N GLN A 408 -5.88 -15.53 27.03
CA GLN A 408 -5.44 -16.82 27.56
C GLN A 408 -5.21 -17.75 26.35
N PRO A 409 -4.06 -18.42 26.24
CA PRO A 409 -3.96 -19.58 25.36
C PRO A 409 -5.05 -20.54 25.80
N LYS A 410 -5.95 -20.96 24.91
CA LYS A 410 -6.73 -22.16 25.21
C LYS A 410 -5.70 -23.26 25.41
N ASP A 411 -5.63 -23.80 26.62
CA ASP A 411 -4.84 -25.01 26.88
C ASP A 411 -5.19 -26.04 25.79
N PRO A 412 -4.20 -26.68 25.15
CA PRO A 412 -4.46 -27.83 24.31
C PRO A 412 -4.88 -28.97 25.24
N SER A 413 -6.19 -29.08 25.51
CA SER A 413 -6.80 -30.23 26.17
C SER A 413 -6.90 -31.42 25.23
#